data_AF-A0AAN7VGA7-F1
#
_entry.id   AF-A0AAN7VGA7-F1
#
_cell.length_a   1.000
_cell.length_b   1.000
_cell.length_c   1.000
_cell.angle_alpha   90.00
_cell.angle_beta   90.00
_cell.angle_gamma   90.00
#
_symmetry.space_group_name_H-M   'P 1'
#
loop_
_entity.id
_entity.type
_entity.pdbx_description
1 polymer ?
#
loop_
_entity_poly.entity_id
_entity_poly.type
_entity_poly.pdbx_seq_one_letter_code
_entity_poly.pdbx_strand_id
1 'polypeptide(L)'
;MDEPSSSVQVNQLEWRERFLKEIVQNENIKSSHFNVLTKDKYSDLILQVEEAEKAQIKTPLHQRRLKRFAILNIGSVKKLVARSEDNIKYYIPAEELYDVIDAAHRAVGHGGRDRLLAETSLKYANVTKQMINLYLSMCVTCQEKKTKKKRGLVSKPILHSEMNSRCQFIKLLLNCYMFRDTPIPLSSKIVGNVR
;
A
#
# COMPACT_ATOMS: atom_id res chain seq x y z
N MET A 1 28.89 4.12 19.79
CA MET A 1 28.53 4.90 18.58
C MET A 1 28.88 3.99 17.42
N ASP A 2 28.00 3.04 17.11
CA ASP A 2 28.29 2.04 16.09
C ASP A 2 28.01 2.65 14.72
N GLU A 3 29.06 2.79 13.90
CA GLU A 3 28.92 3.13 12.49
C GLU A 3 28.09 2.05 11.77
N PRO A 4 27.04 2.43 11.01
CA PRO A 4 26.29 1.46 10.23
C PRO A 4 27.13 0.93 9.06
N SER A 5 27.54 -0.34 9.18
CA SER A 5 28.15 -1.23 8.17
C SER A 5 27.82 -0.84 6.72
N SER A 6 28.88 -0.52 5.97
CA SER A 6 28.89 -0.04 4.58
C SER A 6 28.08 -0.89 3.58
N SER A 7 27.89 -2.19 3.84
CA SER A 7 27.17 -3.11 2.95
C SER A 7 25.65 -2.89 2.88
N VAL A 8 25.01 -2.36 3.93
CA VAL A 8 23.55 -2.11 3.96
C VAL A 8 23.20 -0.83 3.19
N GLN A 9 24.13 0.13 3.16
CA GLN A 9 23.95 1.41 2.46
C GLN A 9 24.00 1.23 0.93
N VAL A 10 24.86 0.34 0.43
CA VAL A 10 25.00 0.06 -1.01
C VAL A 10 23.70 -0.48 -1.62
N ASN A 11 23.01 -1.39 -0.94
CA ASN A 11 21.74 -1.95 -1.43
C ASN A 11 20.59 -0.93 -1.43
N GLN A 12 20.58 0.03 -0.51
CA GLN A 12 19.54 1.06 -0.46
C GLN A 12 19.69 2.10 -1.57
N LEU A 13 20.94 2.48 -1.89
CA LEU A 13 21.23 3.40 -3.00
C LEU A 13 20.78 2.83 -4.34
N GLU A 14 21.07 1.55 -4.60
CA GLU A 14 20.66 0.88 -5.83
C GLU A 14 19.12 0.82 -5.97
N TRP A 15 18.40 0.53 -4.89
CA TRP A 15 16.93 0.52 -4.91
C TRP A 15 16.32 1.90 -5.10
N ARG A 16 16.94 2.94 -4.54
CA ARG A 16 16.54 4.33 -4.77
C ARG A 16 16.66 4.69 -6.24
N GLU A 17 17.82 4.44 -6.85
CA GLU A 17 18.07 4.75 -8.26
C GLU A 17 17.11 3.99 -9.17
N ARG A 18 16.91 2.70 -8.92
CA ARG A 18 15.95 1.88 -9.67
C ARG A 18 14.53 2.42 -9.55
N PHE A 19 14.10 2.76 -8.34
CA PHE A 19 12.78 3.33 -8.09
C PHE A 19 12.57 4.64 -8.87
N LEU A 20 13.55 5.55 -8.79
CA LEU A 20 13.51 6.84 -9.48
C LEU A 20 13.42 6.65 -10.99
N LYS A 21 14.25 5.77 -11.56
CA LYS A 21 14.25 5.46 -12.99
C LYS A 21 12.89 4.94 -13.45
N GLU A 22 12.31 3.99 -12.73
CA GLU A 22 11.01 3.42 -13.08
C GLU A 22 9.87 4.45 -12.95
N ILE A 23 9.91 5.35 -11.97
CA ILE A 23 8.90 6.41 -11.83
C ILE A 23 8.97 7.43 -12.96
N VAL A 24 10.16 7.91 -13.30
CA VAL A 24 10.35 8.88 -14.38
C VAL A 24 9.93 8.29 -15.73
N GLN A 25 10.26 7.02 -15.98
CA GLN A 25 9.81 6.31 -17.19
C GLN A 25 8.28 6.20 -17.26
N ASN A 26 7.62 5.87 -16.15
CA ASN A 26 6.17 5.76 -16.09
C ASN A 26 5.45 7.13 -16.22
N GLU A 27 6.09 8.24 -15.85
CA GLU A 27 5.55 9.60 -16.03
C GLU A 27 5.50 10.00 -17.51
N ASN A 28 6.58 9.76 -18.26
CA ASN A 28 6.69 10.13 -19.67
C ASN A 28 5.57 9.54 -20.54
N ILE A 29 5.04 8.39 -20.15
CA ILE A 29 3.92 7.73 -20.84
C ILE A 29 2.58 8.45 -20.56
N LYS A 30 2.43 9.11 -19.40
CA LYS A 30 1.15 9.66 -18.92
C LYS A 30 1.03 11.18 -19.03
N SER A 31 2.11 11.88 -19.42
CA SER A 31 2.24 13.26 -19.94
C SER A 31 1.59 14.44 -19.17
N SER A 32 0.63 14.22 -18.28
CA SER A 32 -0.30 15.27 -17.81
C SER A 32 -0.44 15.43 -16.30
N HIS A 33 0.07 14.50 -15.48
CA HIS A 33 -0.17 14.52 -14.04
C HIS A 33 1.05 15.02 -13.26
N PHE A 34 0.89 16.07 -12.45
CA PHE A 34 1.89 16.64 -11.51
C PHE A 34 2.23 15.70 -10.33
N ASN A 35 2.28 14.39 -10.58
CA ASN A 35 2.51 13.38 -9.56
C ASN A 35 4.02 13.16 -9.36
N VAL A 36 4.80 13.27 -10.43
CA VAL A 36 6.26 13.12 -10.38
C VAL A 36 6.87 14.49 -10.63
N LEU A 37 7.61 14.98 -9.64
CA LEU A 37 8.23 16.30 -9.66
C LEU A 37 9.73 16.10 -9.48
N THR A 38 10.50 16.18 -10.57
CA THR A 38 11.96 16.29 -10.43
C THR A 38 12.32 17.56 -9.66
N LYS A 39 13.51 17.63 -9.09
CA LYS A 39 13.95 18.79 -8.33
C LYS A 39 13.81 20.10 -9.11
N ASP A 40 14.18 20.07 -10.39
CA ASP A 40 14.06 21.22 -11.30
C ASP A 40 12.60 21.62 -11.52
N LYS A 41 11.72 20.65 -11.85
CA LYS A 41 10.28 20.89 -12.01
C LYS A 41 9.66 21.44 -10.72
N TYR A 42 10.14 20.97 -9.56
CA TYR A 42 9.67 21.41 -8.26
C TYR A 42 10.03 22.88 -7.99
N SER A 43 11.29 23.27 -8.23
CA SER A 43 11.71 24.66 -8.12
C SER A 43 11.00 25.57 -9.12
N ASP A 44 10.82 25.13 -10.35
CA ASP A 44 10.11 25.90 -11.39
C ASP A 44 8.66 26.15 -11.00
N LEU A 45 7.99 25.17 -10.38
CA LEU A 45 6.63 25.36 -9.89
C LEU A 45 6.56 26.36 -8.74
N ILE A 46 7.53 26.35 -7.83
CA ILE A 46 7.61 27.35 -6.75
C ILE A 46 7.73 28.75 -7.37
N LEU A 47 8.66 28.93 -8.31
CA LEU A 47 8.84 30.21 -9.00
C LEU A 47 7.56 30.66 -9.71
N GLN A 48 6.91 29.78 -10.48
CA GLN A 48 5.65 30.09 -11.17
C GLN A 48 4.53 30.49 -10.21
N VAL A 49 4.46 29.88 -9.01
CA VAL A 49 3.46 30.24 -8.01
C VAL A 49 3.78 31.59 -7.39
N GLU A 50 5.05 31.88 -7.07
CA GLU A 50 5.45 33.21 -6.57
C GLU A 50 5.20 34.32 -7.59
N GLU A 51 5.52 34.07 -8.86
CA GLU A 51 5.24 35.01 -9.95
C GLU A 51 3.73 35.24 -10.08
N ALA A 52 2.93 34.18 -10.00
CA ALA A 52 1.47 34.27 -10.04
C ALA A 52 0.89 35.04 -8.84
N GLU A 53 1.51 34.96 -7.67
CA GLU A 53 1.13 35.73 -6.47
C GLU A 53 1.49 37.22 -6.61
N LYS A 54 2.66 37.53 -7.18
CA LYS A 54 3.14 38.92 -7.38
C LYS A 54 2.49 39.62 -8.59
N ALA A 55 1.96 38.87 -9.55
CA ALA A 55 1.40 39.42 -10.77
C ALA A 55 0.10 40.22 -10.50
N GLN A 56 0.09 41.48 -10.96
CA GLN A 56 -1.09 42.36 -10.90
C GLN A 56 -2.21 41.88 -11.84
N ILE A 57 -1.84 41.42 -13.04
CA ILE A 57 -2.78 40.84 -14.02
C ILE A 57 -2.57 39.33 -14.07
N LYS A 58 -3.61 38.57 -13.70
CA LYS A 58 -3.52 37.11 -13.58
C LYS A 58 -3.87 36.42 -14.89
N THR A 59 -2.86 35.85 -15.55
CA THR A 59 -3.07 34.99 -16.72
C THR A 59 -3.88 33.73 -16.36
N PRO A 60 -4.54 33.08 -17.33
CA PRO A 60 -5.21 31.80 -17.08
C PRO A 60 -4.27 30.72 -16.50
N LEU A 61 -2.97 30.78 -16.81
CA LEU A 61 -1.97 29.90 -16.20
C LEU A 61 -1.77 30.22 -14.72
N HIS A 62 -1.60 31.50 -14.36
CA HIS A 62 -1.47 31.94 -12.96
C HIS A 62 -2.68 31.49 -12.13
N GLN A 63 -3.89 31.68 -12.66
CA GLN A 63 -5.11 31.24 -11.98
C GLN A 63 -5.14 29.71 -11.77
N ARG A 64 -4.74 28.92 -12.77
CA ARG A 64 -4.65 27.46 -12.64
C ARG A 64 -3.64 27.04 -11.57
N ARG A 65 -2.50 27.74 -11.48
CA ARG A 65 -1.46 27.46 -10.46
C ARG A 65 -1.96 27.81 -9.06
N LEU A 66 -2.49 29.01 -8.86
CA LEU A 66 -3.01 29.47 -7.57
C LEU A 66 -4.22 28.66 -7.06
N LYS A 67 -4.99 28.03 -7.95
CA LYS A 67 -6.08 27.13 -7.55
C LYS A 67 -5.58 25.77 -7.05
N ARG A 68 -4.45 25.28 -7.55
CA ARG A 68 -3.93 23.94 -7.22
C ARG A 68 -2.87 23.97 -6.12
N PHE A 69 -2.00 24.98 -6.17
CA PHE A 69 -0.80 25.07 -5.36
C PHE A 69 -0.85 26.30 -4.47
N ALA A 70 -0.22 26.18 -3.31
CA ALA A 70 0.16 27.30 -2.45
C ALA A 70 1.59 27.06 -1.95
N ILE A 71 2.25 28.12 -1.50
CA ILE A 71 3.58 28.04 -0.90
C ILE A 71 3.44 28.23 0.61
N LEU A 72 4.09 27.34 1.36
CA LEU A 72 4.21 27.45 2.81
C LEU A 72 5.68 27.68 3.18
N ASN A 73 5.94 28.75 3.92
CA ASN A 73 7.28 29.04 4.44
C ASN A 73 7.46 28.35 5.79
N ILE A 74 8.35 27.36 5.84
CA ILE A 74 8.73 26.69 7.09
C ILE A 74 10.16 27.11 7.42
N GLY A 75 10.31 28.09 8.32
CA GLY A 75 11.59 28.72 8.59
C GLY A 75 12.10 29.47 7.37
N SER A 76 13.28 29.09 6.86
CA SER A 76 13.89 29.65 5.65
C SER A 76 13.58 28.88 4.36
N VAL A 77 12.89 27.73 4.45
CA VAL A 77 12.64 26.85 3.30
C VAL A 77 11.20 26.98 2.83
N LYS A 78 11.02 27.21 1.54
CA LYS A 78 9.71 27.26 0.87
C LYS A 78 9.28 25.85 0.48
N LYS A 79 8.07 25.45 0.88
CA LYS A 79 7.49 24.15 0.52
C LYS A 79 6.23 24.34 -0.30
N LEU A 80 6.10 23.53 -1.35
CA LEU A 80 4.91 23.47 -2.19
C LEU A 80 3.83 22.63 -1.50
N VAL A 81 2.63 23.19 -1.33
CA VAL A 81 1.47 22.53 -0.73
C VAL A 81 0.27 22.54 -1.67
N ALA A 82 -0.58 21.52 -1.55
CA ALA A 82 -1.87 21.49 -2.23
C ALA A 82 -2.83 22.48 -1.56
N ARG A 83 -3.50 23.28 -2.37
CA ARG A 83 -4.53 24.20 -1.89
C ARG A 83 -5.80 23.38 -1.65
N SER A 84 -6.12 23.17 -0.38
CA SER A 84 -7.29 22.42 0.09
C SER A 84 -7.78 23.02 1.41
N GLU A 85 -9.09 22.97 1.66
CA GLU A 85 -9.72 23.63 2.81
C GLU A 85 -9.54 22.83 4.11
N ASP A 86 -9.57 21.49 4.04
CA ASP A 86 -9.60 20.65 5.24
C ASP A 86 -8.20 20.26 5.77
N ASN A 87 -7.27 19.95 4.87
CA ASN A 87 -5.97 19.36 5.23
C ASN A 87 -4.84 19.87 4.33
N ILE A 88 -3.75 20.31 4.96
CA ILE A 88 -2.52 20.73 4.28
C ILE A 88 -1.76 19.49 3.82
N LYS A 89 -1.63 19.30 2.51
CA LYS A 89 -0.86 18.21 1.92
C LYS A 89 0.38 18.75 1.22
N TYR A 90 1.53 18.14 1.47
CA TYR A 90 2.80 18.54 0.89
C TYR A 90 3.05 17.85 -0.46
N TYR A 91 3.71 18.57 -1.37
CA TYR A 91 4.34 17.97 -2.55
C TYR A 91 5.80 17.63 -2.24
N ILE A 92 6.20 16.41 -2.59
CA ILE A 92 7.57 15.91 -2.39
C ILE A 92 8.29 15.86 -3.75
N PRO A 93 9.58 16.25 -3.84
CA PRO A 93 10.38 15.95 -5.02
C PRO A 93 10.57 14.44 -5.22
N ALA A 94 10.80 14.02 -6.46
CA ALA A 94 10.91 12.61 -6.82
C ALA A 94 12.04 11.91 -6.07
N GLU A 95 13.18 12.59 -5.89
CA GLU A 95 14.38 12.12 -5.18
C GLU A 95 14.09 11.70 -3.74
N GLU A 96 13.24 12.45 -3.02
CA GLU A 96 12.91 12.18 -1.62
C GLU A 96 11.72 11.21 -1.46
N LEU A 97 11.03 10.89 -2.57
CA LEU A 97 9.81 10.11 -2.54
C LEU A 97 10.04 8.68 -2.00
N TYR A 98 11.17 8.07 -2.33
CA TYR A 98 11.54 6.74 -1.84
C TYR A 98 11.64 6.74 -0.31
N ASP A 99 12.35 7.71 0.25
CA ASP A 99 12.63 7.77 1.68
C ASP A 99 11.36 8.02 2.50
N VAL A 100 10.48 8.86 1.98
CA VAL A 100 9.16 9.09 2.59
C VAL A 100 8.33 7.81 2.61
N ILE A 101 8.30 7.06 1.50
CA ILE A 101 7.56 5.81 1.41
C ILE A 101 8.18 4.75 2.33
N ASP A 102 9.52 4.64 2.38
CA ASP A 102 10.24 3.72 3.24
C ASP A 102 9.95 3.99 4.73
N ALA A 103 10.05 5.25 5.14
CA ALA A 103 9.75 5.68 6.50
C ALA A 103 8.30 5.36 6.89
N ALA A 104 7.33 5.70 6.03
CA ALA A 104 5.92 5.40 6.26
C ALA A 104 5.66 3.88 6.28
N HIS A 105 6.33 3.11 5.42
CA HIS A 105 6.19 1.67 5.37
C HIS A 105 6.71 0.98 6.63
N ARG A 106 7.83 1.45 7.17
CA ARG A 106 8.38 1.01 8.46
C ARG A 106 7.48 1.42 9.63
N ALA A 107 6.99 2.65 9.65
CA ALA A 107 6.10 3.16 10.71
C ALA A 107 4.81 2.34 10.83
N VAL A 108 4.26 1.89 9.70
CA VAL A 108 3.04 1.07 9.65
C VAL A 108 3.33 -0.42 9.92
N GLY A 109 4.60 -0.81 10.09
CA GLY A 109 5.02 -2.18 10.39
C GLY A 109 4.92 -3.11 9.18
N HIS A 110 5.49 -2.71 8.04
CA HIS A 110 5.38 -3.43 6.77
C HIS A 110 3.93 -3.64 6.33
N GLY A 111 3.12 -2.59 6.47
CA GLY A 111 1.72 -2.57 6.05
C GLY A 111 1.55 -2.79 4.55
N GLY A 112 0.43 -3.40 4.17
CA GLY A 112 0.06 -3.57 2.78
C GLY A 112 -0.26 -2.25 2.07
N ARG A 113 -0.53 -2.34 0.77
CA ARG A 113 -0.78 -1.22 -0.13
C ARG A 113 -1.82 -0.21 0.38
N ASP A 114 -3.00 -0.67 0.81
CA ASP A 114 -4.08 0.23 1.24
C ASP A 114 -3.73 1.00 2.52
N ARG A 115 -3.08 0.32 3.47
CA ARG A 115 -2.68 0.93 4.74
C ARG A 115 -1.59 1.99 4.53
N LEU A 116 -0.62 1.70 3.65
CA LEU A 116 0.43 2.65 3.29
C LEU A 116 -0.11 3.82 2.47
N LEU A 117 -1.09 3.58 1.59
CA LEU A 117 -1.76 4.65 0.84
C LEU A 117 -2.54 5.57 1.77
N ALA A 118 -3.28 5.02 2.74
CA ALA A 118 -3.99 5.82 3.72
C ALA A 118 -3.03 6.74 4.49
N GLU A 119 -1.96 6.18 5.08
CA GLU A 119 -0.96 6.96 5.86
C GLU A 119 -0.28 8.05 5.02
N THR A 120 0.15 7.72 3.79
CA THR A 120 0.84 8.69 2.93
C THR A 120 -0.09 9.76 2.37
N SER A 121 -1.34 9.42 2.05
CA SER A 121 -2.33 10.36 1.47
C SER A 121 -2.83 11.44 2.44
N LEU A 122 -2.64 11.23 3.74
CA LEU A 122 -2.93 12.23 4.78
C LEU A 122 -1.94 13.39 4.72
N LYS A 123 -0.66 13.09 4.51
CA LYS A 123 0.44 14.07 4.57
C LYS A 123 0.86 14.59 3.19
N TYR A 124 0.72 13.77 2.14
CA TYR A 124 1.31 14.06 0.84
C TYR A 124 0.29 14.00 -0.29
N ALA A 125 0.42 14.92 -1.24
CA ALA A 125 -0.51 15.06 -2.36
C ALA A 125 -0.11 14.21 -3.57
N ASN A 126 1.18 13.91 -3.74
CA ASN A 126 1.73 13.34 -4.97
C ASN A 126 2.05 11.84 -4.90
N VAL A 127 1.85 11.19 -3.74
CA VAL A 127 2.07 9.75 -3.59
C VAL A 127 0.92 8.97 -4.23
N THR A 128 1.24 8.16 -5.24
CA THR A 128 0.24 7.35 -5.95
C THR A 128 0.27 5.87 -5.55
N LYS A 129 -0.85 5.17 -5.75
CA LYS A 129 -0.94 3.72 -5.60
C LYS A 129 0.10 2.95 -6.44
N GLN A 130 0.48 3.47 -7.60
CA GLN A 130 1.47 2.86 -8.48
C GLN A 130 2.88 2.93 -7.88
N MET A 131 3.26 4.09 -7.34
CA MET A 131 4.55 4.27 -6.64
C MET A 131 4.66 3.35 -5.43
N ILE A 132 3.59 3.25 -4.63
CA ILE A 132 3.55 2.35 -3.47
C ILE A 132 3.70 0.89 -3.90
N ASN A 133 2.99 0.46 -4.95
CA ASN A 133 3.10 -0.91 -5.46
C ASN A 133 4.51 -1.23 -5.95
N LEU A 134 5.13 -0.29 -6.65
CA LEU A 134 6.50 -0.40 -7.12
C LEU A 134 7.45 -0.61 -5.94
N TYR A 135 7.37 0.26 -4.93
CA TYR A 135 8.17 0.12 -3.70
C TYR A 135 7.94 -1.24 -3.02
N LEU A 136 6.68 -1.66 -2.83
CA LEU A 136 6.33 -2.94 -2.21
C LEU A 136 6.80 -4.17 -3.02
N SER A 137 7.11 -3.99 -4.31
CA SER A 137 7.69 -5.04 -5.13
C SER A 137 9.17 -5.28 -4.81
N MET A 138 9.88 -4.26 -4.34
CA MET A 138 11.31 -4.31 -4.01
C MET A 138 11.57 -4.61 -2.52
N CYS A 139 10.58 -4.41 -1.65
CA CYS A 139 10.74 -4.67 -0.21
C CYS A 139 10.91 -6.17 0.08
N VAL A 140 12.11 -6.57 0.54
CA VAL A 140 12.49 -7.97 0.81
C VAL A 140 11.57 -8.64 1.83
N THR A 141 11.33 -7.99 2.98
CA THR A 141 10.48 -8.55 4.05
C THR A 141 9.05 -8.79 3.57
N CYS A 142 8.50 -7.88 2.76
CA CYS A 142 7.18 -8.05 2.15
C CYS A 142 7.16 -9.18 1.14
N GLN A 143 8.23 -9.36 0.35
CA GLN A 143 8.32 -10.42 -0.64
C GLN A 143 8.40 -11.80 0.01
N GLU A 144 9.23 -11.97 1.04
CA GLU A 144 9.31 -13.23 1.79
C GLU A 144 7.97 -13.63 2.41
N LYS A 145 7.20 -12.66 2.92
CA LYS A 145 5.87 -12.93 3.46
C LYS A 145 4.87 -13.36 2.38
N LYS A 146 5.01 -12.85 1.14
CA LYS A 146 4.17 -13.24 -0.01
C LYS A 146 4.53 -14.63 -0.52
N THR A 147 5.81 -15.01 -0.54
CA THR A 147 6.26 -16.32 -1.03
C THR A 147 5.95 -17.45 -0.05
N LYS A 148 5.86 -17.15 1.25
CA LYS A 148 5.40 -18.07 2.31
C LYS A 148 3.88 -18.33 2.32
N LYS A 149 3.12 -17.88 1.30
CA LYS A 149 1.70 -18.20 1.16
C LYS A 149 1.51 -19.72 1.27
N LYS A 150 0.61 -20.11 2.18
CA LYS A 150 0.35 -21.49 2.61
C LYS A 150 0.42 -22.44 1.41
N ARG A 151 1.49 -23.23 1.31
CA ARG A 151 1.35 -24.56 0.71
C ARG A 151 0.31 -25.21 1.60
N GLY A 152 -0.96 -25.20 1.18
CA GLY A 152 -1.97 -25.97 1.87
C GLY A 152 -1.38 -27.36 2.02
N LEU A 153 -1.41 -27.92 3.22
CA LEU A 153 -1.29 -29.36 3.32
C LEU A 153 -2.53 -29.89 2.62
N VAL A 154 -2.47 -29.98 1.28
CA VAL A 154 -3.49 -30.63 0.48
C VAL A 154 -3.24 -32.11 0.71
N SER A 155 -3.58 -32.59 1.91
CA SER A 155 -3.96 -33.98 2.04
C SER A 155 -5.23 -34.09 1.21
N LYS A 156 -5.11 -34.65 0.00
CA LYS A 156 -6.28 -35.15 -0.71
C LYS A 156 -7.09 -35.95 0.31
N PRO A 157 -8.38 -35.63 0.56
CA PRO A 157 -9.18 -36.48 1.44
C PRO A 157 -9.09 -37.90 0.85
N ILE A 158 -8.73 -38.86 1.69
CA ILE A 158 -8.62 -40.25 1.27
C ILE A 158 -10.06 -40.71 1.02
N LEU A 159 -10.47 -40.70 -0.25
CA LEU A 159 -11.78 -41.15 -0.66
C LEU A 159 -11.81 -42.66 -0.58
N HIS A 160 -12.65 -43.22 0.29
CA HIS A 160 -12.96 -44.65 0.31
C HIS A 160 -14.37 -44.85 -0.25
N SER A 161 -14.55 -45.93 -1.02
CA SER A 161 -15.78 -46.24 -1.76
C SER A 161 -16.94 -46.71 -0.88
N GLU A 162 -16.67 -47.11 0.36
CA GLU A 162 -17.66 -47.69 1.27
C GLU A 162 -17.83 -46.82 2.53
N MET A 163 -19.08 -46.52 2.87
CA MET A 163 -19.45 -45.80 4.09
C MET A 163 -18.95 -46.55 5.33
N ASN A 164 -18.33 -45.86 6.28
CA ASN A 164 -17.74 -46.41 7.52
C ASN A 164 -16.53 -47.35 7.38
N SER A 165 -15.91 -47.47 6.20
CA SER A 165 -14.67 -48.25 6.04
C SER A 165 -13.50 -47.68 6.86
N ARG A 166 -13.46 -46.36 7.09
CA ARG A 166 -12.49 -45.68 7.98
C ARG A 166 -13.07 -44.40 8.59
N CYS A 167 -12.62 -44.02 9.78
CA CYS A 167 -12.75 -42.67 10.32
C CYS A 167 -11.37 -42.03 10.55
N GLN A 168 -11.29 -40.70 10.45
CA GLN A 168 -10.10 -39.93 10.81
C GLN A 168 -10.31 -39.34 12.20
N PHE A 169 -9.59 -39.86 13.20
CA PHE A 169 -9.54 -39.25 14.52
C PHE A 169 -8.61 -38.04 14.48
N ILE A 170 -9.17 -36.84 14.28
CA ILE A 170 -8.45 -35.60 14.54
C ILE A 170 -8.47 -35.39 16.05
N LYS A 171 -7.31 -35.51 16.70
CA LYS A 171 -7.14 -35.18 18.12
C LYS A 171 -7.23 -33.65 18.29
N LEU A 172 -8.44 -33.11 18.18
CA LEU A 172 -8.75 -31.79 18.71
C LEU A 172 -8.74 -31.93 20.23
N LEU A 173 -7.91 -31.11 20.88
CA LEU A 173 -7.79 -31.05 22.33
C LEU A 173 -9.18 -31.02 22.96
N LEU A 174 -9.40 -31.94 23.90
CA LEU A 174 -10.63 -32.07 24.67
C LEU A 174 -11.02 -30.72 25.25
N ASN A 175 -12.17 -30.22 24.81
CA ASN A 175 -13.15 -29.53 25.65
C ASN A 175 -14.45 -29.41 24.85
N CYS A 176 -15.16 -30.52 24.70
CA CYS A 176 -16.60 -30.48 24.43
C CYS A 176 -17.27 -31.58 25.26
N TYR A 177 -18.10 -31.10 26.18
CA TYR A 177 -18.92 -31.83 27.12
C TYR A 177 -19.73 -32.94 26.46
N MET A 178 -19.66 -34.13 27.05
CA MET A 178 -20.78 -35.04 27.32
C MET A 178 -21.84 -35.18 26.20
N PHE A 179 -21.59 -36.08 25.24
CA PHE A 179 -22.67 -36.77 24.54
C PHE A 179 -23.37 -37.68 25.56
N ARG A 180 -24.51 -37.24 26.10
CA ARG A 180 -25.43 -38.12 26.82
C ARG A 180 -26.28 -38.86 25.78
N ASP A 181 -26.23 -40.18 25.89
CA ASP A 181 -27.07 -41.13 25.18
C ASP A 181 -28.56 -40.79 25.33
N THR A 182 -29.27 -40.68 24.21
CA THR A 182 -30.71 -40.96 24.16
C THR A 182 -30.98 -41.97 23.06
N PRO A 183 -31.61 -43.12 23.37
CA PRO A 183 -32.01 -44.09 22.36
C PRO A 183 -33.28 -43.61 21.64
N ILE A 184 -33.24 -43.58 20.31
CA ILE A 184 -34.40 -43.34 19.45
C ILE A 184 -35.13 -44.68 19.28
N PRO A 185 -36.43 -44.80 19.58
CA PRO A 185 -37.18 -46.02 19.33
C PRO A 185 -37.58 -46.12 17.85
N LEU A 186 -37.32 -47.28 17.27
CA LEU A 186 -37.87 -47.70 15.97
C LEU A 186 -39.36 -48.02 16.12
N SER A 187 -40.19 -47.38 15.30
CA SER A 187 -41.55 -47.83 15.03
C SER A 187 -41.91 -47.50 13.58
N SER A 188 -42.07 -48.57 12.82
CA SER A 188 -42.57 -48.66 11.45
C SER A 188 -44.00 -48.12 11.28
N LYS A 189 -44.30 -47.54 10.11
CA LYS A 189 -45.50 -47.84 9.31
C LYS A 189 -45.47 -47.17 7.92
N ILE A 190 -46.09 -47.90 7.01
CA ILE A 190 -46.13 -47.83 5.55
C ILE A 190 -47.28 -46.91 5.09
N VAL A 191 -47.32 -46.62 3.78
CA VAL A 191 -48.41 -46.04 2.93
C VAL A 191 -48.31 -44.50 2.81
N GLY A 192 -48.28 -43.85 1.64
CA GLY A 192 -48.70 -44.14 0.27
C GLY A 192 -49.58 -42.98 -0.25
N ASN A 193 -49.55 -42.72 -1.57
CA ASN A 193 -50.21 -41.67 -2.39
C ASN A 193 -49.50 -40.31 -2.48
N VAL A 194 -49.01 -39.88 -3.66
CA VAL A 194 -49.63 -39.69 -5.00
C VAL A 194 -50.68 -38.57 -4.99
N ARG A 195 -50.34 -37.49 -5.70
CA ARG A 195 -51.25 -36.64 -6.44
C ARG A 195 -50.68 -36.46 -7.83
#